data_AF-A0A7V8VV88-F1
#
_entry.id   AF-A0A7V8VV88-F1
#
_cell.length_a   1.000
_cell.length_b   1.000
_cell.length_c   1.000
_cell.angle_alpha   90.00
_cell.angle_beta   90.00
_cell.angle_gamma   90.00
#
_symmetry.space_group_name_H-M   'P 1'
#
loop_
_entity.id
_entity.type
_entity.pdbx_description
1 polymer ?
#
loop_
_entity_poly.entity_id
_entity_poly.type
_entity_poly.pdbx_seq_one_letter_code
_entity_poly.pdbx_strand_id
1 'polypeptide(L)'
;MPRLPISASSLGFSSRPVMRLLLVAMLFFGLGGAALAGQIDPGDAKDSVEEDASATPEVSPGLVAEGDYESPQFGTGITWTDAWDLGDFDNPLVEFAVGGNFDAPITSDPVTGDALWLMDTASESAVLGIFLVPNDGNTPAIMVQQMGQSRFLSQNLFVPRDSDRLLLEETETTATILVRDADVPEHLIYLEVIFPEGEDYFVWVGFDLWEPDAYEGVFADVADGLEIDGVDPFSAASTDELLELIDDPNADTVTPDAGNATPDAETTPEQDETPDAEPTEEGDGTPAAVDGSSGLIGEGEYESPQHGAGITWADSWVLDETQDQPVSSDEGAGVDALFLTDEATGNAMISIRVEELPSSDPADLLSQIAAADYNETVLGIDPESRVLLSEATDASAAILVVDNSGEEPLVIVLEAHALNDDGLVAFVEFRAVAAEIDEPVLTALVEDLEVEGTPGLTVFTVEELLVEVAGI
;
A
#
# COMPACT_ATOMS: atom_id res chain seq x y z
N MET A 1 -5.74 3.06 -61.58
CA MET A 1 -4.92 2.96 -60.37
C MET A 1 -5.83 2.48 -59.26
N PRO A 2 -5.64 1.27 -58.71
CA PRO A 2 -6.49 0.78 -57.63
C PRO A 2 -6.02 1.38 -56.30
N ARG A 3 -6.98 1.78 -55.47
CA ARG A 3 -6.76 2.10 -54.05
C ARG A 3 -6.61 0.78 -53.29
N LEU A 4 -5.55 0.66 -52.50
CA LEU A 4 -5.38 -0.42 -51.53
C LEU A 4 -6.33 -0.18 -50.34
N PRO A 5 -6.94 -1.21 -49.77
CA PRO A 5 -7.63 -1.09 -48.49
C PRO A 5 -6.58 -1.14 -47.36
N ILE A 6 -6.70 -0.21 -46.41
CA ILE A 6 -6.02 -0.30 -45.12
C ILE A 6 -6.76 -1.38 -44.33
N SER A 7 -6.02 -2.42 -43.94
CA SER A 7 -6.50 -3.49 -43.08
C SER A 7 -6.44 -2.99 -41.65
N ALA A 8 -7.58 -2.88 -40.97
CA ALA A 8 -7.63 -2.80 -39.51
C ALA A 8 -7.10 -4.14 -38.98
N SER A 9 -5.88 -4.11 -38.46
CA SER A 9 -5.33 -5.21 -37.69
C SER A 9 -6.08 -5.23 -36.37
N SER A 10 -6.85 -6.30 -36.13
CA SER A 10 -7.48 -6.53 -34.83
C SER A 10 -6.39 -6.63 -33.76
N LEU A 11 -6.37 -5.70 -32.80
CA LEU A 11 -5.74 -5.93 -31.51
C LEU A 11 -6.39 -7.18 -30.94
N GLY A 12 -5.63 -8.28 -30.96
CA GLY A 12 -6.10 -9.56 -30.47
C GLY A 12 -6.02 -9.57 -28.96
N PHE A 13 -6.96 -8.89 -28.29
CA PHE A 13 -7.20 -9.12 -26.87
C PHE A 13 -7.54 -10.60 -26.71
N SER A 14 -6.56 -11.36 -26.23
CA SER A 14 -6.78 -12.73 -25.82
C SER A 14 -7.69 -12.68 -24.62
N SER A 15 -8.99 -12.91 -24.84
CA SER A 15 -10.01 -13.12 -23.81
C SER A 15 -9.69 -14.41 -23.02
N ARG A 16 -8.64 -14.37 -22.20
CA ARG A 16 -8.49 -15.30 -21.09
C ARG A 16 -9.30 -14.67 -19.96
N PRO A 17 -10.31 -15.37 -19.41
CA PRO A 17 -10.93 -14.93 -18.18
C PRO A 17 -9.88 -15.11 -17.07
N VAL A 18 -9.06 -14.08 -16.86
CA VAL A 18 -8.32 -13.95 -15.61
C VAL A 18 -9.34 -13.37 -14.66
N MET A 19 -9.77 -14.18 -13.72
CA MET A 19 -10.56 -13.74 -12.57
C MET A 19 -9.64 -12.82 -11.77
N ARG A 20 -9.72 -11.51 -12.05
CA ARG A 20 -8.94 -10.47 -11.37
C ARG A 20 -9.72 -10.07 -10.13
N LEU A 21 -9.14 -10.34 -8.97
CA LEU A 21 -9.73 -10.07 -7.66
C LEU A 21 -9.18 -8.72 -7.15
N LEU A 22 -10.08 -7.91 -6.57
CA LEU A 22 -9.90 -6.56 -6.02
C LEU A 22 -8.57 -6.32 -5.27
N LEU A 23 -7.89 -5.20 -5.55
CA LEU A 23 -6.91 -4.62 -4.59
C LEU A 23 -6.45 -3.20 -4.96
N VAL A 24 -7.21 -2.15 -4.60
CA VAL A 24 -6.68 -0.76 -4.56
C VAL A 24 -7.01 -0.05 -3.25
N ALA A 25 -8.02 -0.48 -2.50
CA ALA A 25 -8.33 0.14 -1.21
C ALA A 25 -7.37 -0.25 -0.07
N MET A 26 -6.62 -1.37 -0.16
CA MET A 26 -5.84 -1.89 0.98
C MET A 26 -4.42 -1.33 1.11
N LEU A 27 -3.84 -0.73 0.06
CA LEU A 27 -2.45 -0.26 0.11
C LEU A 27 -2.28 1.13 0.75
N PHE A 28 -3.36 1.91 0.87
CA PHE A 28 -3.36 3.19 1.57
C PHE A 28 -3.42 3.04 3.11
N PHE A 29 -3.54 1.81 3.63
CA PHE A 29 -3.60 1.46 5.07
C PHE A 29 -2.36 0.68 5.60
N GLY A 30 -1.19 0.75 4.95
CA GLY A 30 0.02 0.14 5.52
C GLY A 30 0.43 0.89 6.79
N LEU A 31 0.28 0.38 8.02
CA LEU A 31 0.67 -0.96 8.51
C LEU A 31 -0.31 -1.61 9.51
N GLY A 32 -1.60 -1.23 9.55
CA GLY A 32 -2.53 -1.81 10.52
C GLY A 32 -3.98 -1.73 10.11
N GLY A 33 -4.48 -2.66 9.30
CA GLY A 33 -5.92 -2.65 8.99
C GLY A 33 -6.38 -3.46 7.79
N ALA A 34 -5.83 -4.65 7.53
CA ALA A 34 -6.35 -5.54 6.50
C ALA A 34 -7.46 -6.46 7.04
N ALA A 35 -8.49 -5.90 7.66
CA ALA A 35 -9.73 -6.61 7.97
C ALA A 35 -10.85 -5.62 8.33
N LEU A 36 -11.47 -4.95 7.35
CA LEU A 36 -12.88 -4.51 7.37
C LEU A 36 -13.25 -3.66 6.13
N ALA A 37 -12.96 -4.16 4.93
CA ALA A 37 -13.94 -4.03 3.85
C ALA A 37 -14.85 -5.26 4.00
N GLY A 38 -16.08 -5.06 4.46
CA GLY A 38 -17.00 -6.15 4.74
C GLY A 38 -17.02 -7.18 3.60
N GLN A 39 -17.08 -8.46 3.95
CA GLN A 39 -17.56 -9.51 3.06
C GLN A 39 -18.97 -9.13 2.58
N ILE A 40 -19.03 -8.30 1.55
CA ILE A 40 -20.09 -8.40 0.57
C ILE A 40 -19.73 -9.68 -0.18
N ASP A 41 -20.53 -10.73 0.03
CA ASP A 41 -20.50 -11.90 -0.82
C ASP A 41 -20.46 -11.38 -2.28
N PRO A 42 -19.44 -11.72 -3.10
CA PRO A 42 -19.36 -11.24 -4.48
C PRO A 42 -20.57 -11.66 -5.33
N GLY A 43 -21.41 -12.58 -4.84
CA GLY A 43 -22.75 -12.82 -5.36
C GLY A 43 -23.76 -11.71 -5.01
N ASP A 44 -23.75 -11.14 -3.82
CA ASP A 44 -24.76 -10.19 -3.34
C ASP A 44 -24.54 -8.75 -3.83
N ALA A 45 -23.32 -8.32 -4.16
CA ALA A 45 -23.08 -6.98 -4.76
C ALA A 45 -23.66 -6.86 -6.18
N LYS A 46 -23.64 -7.95 -6.97
CA LYS A 46 -24.22 -7.97 -8.33
C LYS A 46 -25.65 -8.53 -8.39
N ASP A 47 -26.08 -9.39 -7.47
CA ASP A 47 -27.44 -9.98 -7.49
C ASP A 47 -28.48 -9.25 -6.62
N SER A 48 -28.12 -8.27 -5.77
CA SER A 48 -29.11 -7.58 -4.92
C SER A 48 -29.71 -6.30 -5.50
N VAL A 49 -29.23 -5.83 -6.66
CA VAL A 49 -29.97 -4.84 -7.45
C VAL A 49 -30.99 -5.57 -8.31
N GLU A 50 -32.14 -5.91 -7.72
CA GLU A 50 -33.35 -6.09 -8.53
C GLU A 50 -33.47 -4.83 -9.39
N GLU A 51 -33.36 -4.97 -10.73
CA GLU A 51 -33.53 -3.90 -11.73
C GLU A 51 -34.82 -3.11 -11.46
N ASP A 52 -34.77 -2.13 -10.55
CA ASP A 52 -35.77 -1.08 -10.47
C ASP A 52 -35.44 -0.13 -11.61
N ALA A 53 -35.86 -0.51 -12.81
CA ALA A 53 -35.72 0.21 -14.07
C ALA A 53 -36.48 1.56 -14.09
N SER A 54 -36.72 2.14 -12.91
CA SER A 54 -37.34 3.43 -12.68
C SER A 54 -36.47 4.43 -11.92
N ALA A 55 -35.25 4.06 -11.53
CA ALA A 55 -34.26 5.01 -11.02
C ALA A 55 -34.01 6.09 -12.08
N THR A 56 -34.42 7.32 -11.78
CA THR A 56 -33.96 8.52 -12.51
C THR A 56 -32.44 8.50 -12.57
N PRO A 57 -31.81 8.90 -13.69
CA PRO A 57 -30.35 8.91 -13.81
C PRO A 57 -29.78 9.58 -12.57
N GLU A 58 -29.09 8.80 -11.76
CA GLU A 58 -28.49 9.30 -10.53
C GLU A 58 -27.54 10.41 -10.93
N VAL A 59 -27.72 11.56 -10.29
CA VAL A 59 -26.81 12.68 -10.49
C VAL A 59 -25.46 12.20 -9.97
N SER A 60 -24.47 12.08 -10.84
CA SER A 60 -23.11 11.71 -10.45
C SER A 60 -22.66 12.61 -9.30
N PRO A 61 -22.18 12.05 -8.18
CA PRO A 61 -21.82 12.84 -7.01
C PRO A 61 -20.77 13.90 -7.40
N GLY A 62 -20.89 15.12 -6.89
CA GLY A 62 -19.94 16.21 -7.14
C GLY A 62 -19.96 16.82 -8.56
N LEU A 63 -20.61 16.20 -9.56
CA LEU A 63 -20.66 16.75 -10.91
C LEU A 63 -21.56 18.01 -10.96
N VAL A 64 -20.95 19.18 -11.17
CA VAL A 64 -21.62 20.49 -11.22
C VAL A 64 -22.17 20.74 -12.61
N ALA A 65 -21.37 20.49 -13.64
CA ALA A 65 -21.72 20.55 -15.05
C ALA A 65 -20.81 19.61 -15.88
N GLU A 66 -21.10 19.47 -17.17
CA GLU A 66 -20.18 18.81 -18.10
C GLU A 66 -18.85 19.56 -18.12
N GLY A 67 -17.75 18.86 -17.78
CA GLY A 67 -16.42 19.48 -17.64
C GLY A 67 -16.14 20.14 -16.29
N ASP A 68 -17.02 20.01 -15.29
CA ASP A 68 -16.93 20.74 -14.01
C ASP A 68 -17.39 19.86 -12.83
N TYR A 69 -16.45 19.56 -11.93
CA TYR A 69 -16.62 18.73 -10.75
C TYR A 69 -16.18 19.48 -9.50
N GLU A 70 -16.95 19.38 -8.41
CA GLU A 70 -16.56 19.85 -7.08
C GLU A 70 -16.63 18.68 -6.11
N SER A 71 -15.48 18.36 -5.49
CA SER A 71 -15.34 17.28 -4.52
C SER A 71 -16.35 17.42 -3.38
N PRO A 72 -17.28 16.46 -3.18
CA PRO A 72 -18.18 16.50 -2.04
C PRO A 72 -17.47 16.38 -0.68
N GLN A 73 -16.32 15.71 -0.64
CA GLN A 73 -15.56 15.48 0.60
C GLN A 73 -14.64 16.66 0.93
N PHE A 74 -13.92 17.18 -0.07
CA PHE A 74 -12.82 18.13 0.16
C PHE A 74 -13.13 19.55 -0.36
N GLY A 75 -14.17 19.73 -1.18
CA GLY A 75 -14.52 21.02 -1.78
C GLY A 75 -13.56 21.48 -2.87
N THR A 76 -12.66 20.61 -3.32
CA THR A 76 -11.70 20.86 -4.41
C THR A 76 -12.40 20.85 -5.76
N GLY A 77 -12.23 21.92 -6.54
CA GLY A 77 -12.71 21.99 -7.92
C GLY A 77 -11.78 21.27 -8.90
N ILE A 78 -12.38 20.55 -9.85
CA ILE A 78 -11.71 19.93 -10.99
C ILE A 78 -12.48 20.32 -12.25
N THR A 79 -11.81 20.92 -13.23
CA THR A 79 -12.41 21.23 -14.53
C THR A 79 -11.59 20.65 -15.67
N TRP A 80 -12.28 20.25 -16.75
CA TRP A 80 -11.65 19.74 -17.94
C TRP A 80 -12.31 20.25 -19.23
N THR A 81 -11.55 20.26 -20.32
CA THR A 81 -12.01 20.67 -21.66
C THR A 81 -12.67 19.52 -22.43
N ASP A 82 -13.13 19.79 -23.66
CA ASP A 82 -13.72 18.79 -24.56
C ASP A 82 -12.72 17.77 -25.14
N ALA A 83 -11.44 17.87 -24.77
CA ALA A 83 -10.47 16.80 -24.98
C ALA A 83 -10.76 15.56 -24.12
N TRP A 84 -11.58 15.70 -23.07
CA TRP A 84 -11.87 14.64 -22.11
C TRP A 84 -13.37 14.45 -21.92
N ASP A 85 -13.83 13.20 -22.00
CA ASP A 85 -15.19 12.80 -21.63
C ASP A 85 -15.15 11.91 -20.37
N LEU A 86 -16.26 11.82 -19.64
CA LEU A 86 -16.39 10.83 -18.56
C LEU A 86 -16.21 9.42 -19.13
N GLY A 87 -15.41 8.60 -18.45
CA GLY A 87 -15.12 7.24 -18.89
C GLY A 87 -16.39 6.38 -19.00
N ASP A 88 -16.53 5.67 -20.12
CA ASP A 88 -17.56 4.64 -20.28
C ASP A 88 -17.03 3.32 -19.70
N PHE A 89 -17.67 2.77 -18.66
CA PHE A 89 -17.21 1.54 -18.00
C PHE A 89 -17.45 0.28 -18.85
N ASP A 90 -18.25 0.37 -19.91
CA ASP A 90 -18.31 -0.67 -20.94
C ASP A 90 -17.08 -0.64 -21.87
N ASN A 91 -16.25 0.41 -21.80
CA ASN A 91 -14.98 0.49 -22.50
C ASN A 91 -13.92 -0.35 -21.77
N PRO A 92 -13.27 -1.33 -22.43
CA PRO A 92 -12.29 -2.20 -21.79
C PRO A 92 -11.05 -1.46 -21.27
N LEU A 93 -10.70 -0.30 -21.82
CA LEU A 93 -9.57 0.49 -21.31
C LEU A 93 -9.93 1.19 -19.99
N VAL A 94 -11.16 1.70 -19.89
CA VAL A 94 -11.67 2.27 -18.64
C VAL A 94 -11.83 1.17 -17.60
N GLU A 95 -12.44 0.03 -17.96
CA GLU A 95 -12.55 -1.14 -17.08
C GLU A 95 -11.17 -1.59 -16.55
N PHE A 96 -10.15 -1.60 -17.42
CA PHE A 96 -8.78 -1.93 -17.05
C PHE A 96 -8.19 -0.90 -16.06
N ALA A 97 -8.25 0.39 -16.38
CA ALA A 97 -7.70 1.47 -15.54
C ALA A 97 -8.39 1.57 -14.17
N VAL A 98 -9.70 1.27 -14.12
CA VAL A 98 -10.50 1.22 -12.88
C VAL A 98 -10.12 0.00 -12.02
N GLY A 99 -9.59 -1.06 -12.63
CA GLY A 99 -9.25 -2.31 -11.94
C GLY A 99 -10.47 -3.06 -11.40
N GLY A 100 -11.68 -2.73 -11.86
CA GLY A 100 -12.94 -3.30 -11.38
C GLY A 100 -13.33 -2.92 -9.94
N ASN A 101 -12.69 -1.92 -9.34
CA ASN A 101 -12.96 -1.49 -7.97
C ASN A 101 -14.11 -0.48 -7.84
N PHE A 102 -14.60 0.04 -8.97
CA PHE A 102 -15.63 1.06 -9.01
C PHE A 102 -16.70 0.69 -10.04
N ASP A 103 -17.92 1.15 -9.79
CA ASP A 103 -19.09 0.84 -10.62
C ASP A 103 -19.57 2.07 -11.43
N ALA A 104 -18.89 3.20 -11.31
CA ALA A 104 -19.25 4.46 -11.95
C ALA A 104 -18.02 5.34 -12.24
N PRO A 105 -18.07 6.20 -13.28
CA PRO A 105 -16.97 7.11 -13.63
C PRO A 105 -16.74 8.25 -12.64
N ILE A 106 -17.63 8.39 -11.67
CA ILE A 106 -17.44 9.28 -10.53
C ILE A 106 -17.91 8.54 -9.29
N THR A 107 -17.06 8.51 -8.28
CA THR A 107 -17.37 7.99 -6.96
C THR A 107 -17.02 9.03 -5.90
N SER A 108 -17.76 9.00 -4.79
CA SER A 108 -17.47 9.79 -3.61
C SER A 108 -17.79 8.96 -2.38
N ASP A 109 -16.78 8.65 -1.60
CA ASP A 109 -16.88 7.84 -0.39
C ASP A 109 -16.13 8.55 0.76
N PRO A 110 -16.72 8.67 1.96
CA PRO A 110 -16.07 9.36 3.08
C PRO A 110 -14.77 8.70 3.57
N VAL A 111 -14.54 7.43 3.27
CA VAL A 111 -13.36 6.67 3.70
C VAL A 111 -12.30 6.69 2.61
N THR A 112 -12.67 6.37 1.37
CA THR A 112 -11.69 6.28 0.27
C THR A 112 -11.48 7.59 -0.47
N GLY A 113 -12.30 8.60 -0.20
CA GLY A 113 -12.29 9.88 -0.89
C GLY A 113 -13.07 9.87 -2.20
N ASP A 114 -12.68 10.75 -3.12
CA ASP A 114 -13.35 10.93 -4.40
C ASP A 114 -12.50 10.42 -5.55
N ALA A 115 -13.12 9.87 -6.59
CA ALA A 115 -12.42 9.52 -7.81
C ALA A 115 -13.23 9.82 -9.07
N LEU A 116 -12.51 10.19 -10.12
CA LEU A 116 -13.01 10.58 -11.44
C LEU A 116 -12.18 9.88 -12.51
N TRP A 117 -12.84 9.25 -13.48
CA TRP A 117 -12.19 8.67 -14.66
C TRP A 117 -12.62 9.42 -15.91
N LEU A 118 -11.63 9.93 -16.64
CA LEU A 118 -11.79 10.62 -17.91
C LEU A 118 -11.16 9.80 -19.02
N MET A 119 -11.75 9.87 -20.20
CA MET A 119 -11.26 9.22 -21.41
C MET A 119 -10.93 10.27 -22.45
N ASP A 120 -9.76 10.16 -23.07
CA ASP A 120 -9.36 11.06 -24.16
C ASP A 120 -10.29 10.88 -25.37
N THR A 121 -10.90 11.97 -25.82
CA THR A 121 -11.87 11.98 -26.93
C THR A 121 -11.19 11.91 -28.30
N ALA A 122 -9.90 12.25 -28.39
CA ALA A 122 -9.19 12.29 -29.67
C ALA A 122 -8.68 10.91 -30.10
N SER A 123 -8.03 10.18 -29.18
CA SER A 123 -7.47 8.85 -29.44
C SER A 123 -8.40 7.71 -28.99
N GLU A 124 -9.28 7.94 -28.02
CA GLU A 124 -10.03 6.88 -27.33
C GLU A 124 -9.11 5.75 -26.79
N SER A 125 -7.84 6.08 -26.49
CA SER A 125 -6.80 5.13 -26.11
C SER A 125 -6.05 5.49 -24.82
N ALA A 126 -6.44 6.61 -24.20
CA ALA A 126 -5.89 7.08 -22.94
C ALA A 126 -7.01 7.25 -21.91
N VAL A 127 -6.72 6.81 -20.69
CA VAL A 127 -7.59 7.00 -19.53
C VAL A 127 -6.83 7.83 -18.50
N LEU A 128 -7.48 8.86 -17.99
CA LEU A 128 -7.01 9.73 -16.92
C LEU A 128 -7.82 9.42 -15.66
N GLY A 129 -7.14 8.96 -14.61
CA GLY A 129 -7.72 8.78 -13.28
C GLY A 129 -7.30 9.94 -12.38
N ILE A 130 -8.26 10.58 -11.71
CA ILE A 130 -8.01 11.61 -10.70
C ILE A 130 -8.65 11.18 -9.39
N PHE A 131 -7.88 11.17 -8.31
CA PHE A 131 -8.36 10.77 -6.99
C PHE A 131 -7.99 11.82 -5.96
N LEU A 132 -8.92 12.12 -5.07
CA LEU A 132 -8.70 12.95 -3.89
C LEU A 132 -8.82 12.01 -2.69
N VAL A 133 -7.74 11.78 -1.97
CA VAL A 133 -7.65 10.74 -0.93
C VAL A 133 -7.28 11.36 0.40
N PRO A 134 -7.96 11.03 1.52
CA PRO A 134 -7.55 11.48 2.85
C PRO A 134 -6.07 11.22 3.12
N ASN A 135 -5.39 12.19 3.72
CA ASN A 135 -3.97 12.08 4.03
C ASN A 135 -3.78 11.68 5.49
N ASP A 136 -3.74 10.38 5.75
CA ASP A 136 -3.50 9.80 7.08
C ASP A 136 -2.01 9.70 7.43
N GLY A 137 -1.26 10.78 7.18
CA GLY A 137 0.17 10.88 7.50
C GLY A 137 1.12 10.40 6.40
N ASN A 138 0.61 10.22 5.18
CA ASN A 138 1.44 9.92 4.02
C ASN A 138 2.34 11.10 3.66
N THR A 139 3.53 10.79 3.14
CA THR A 139 4.50 11.77 2.65
C THR A 139 5.00 11.37 1.26
N PRO A 140 5.55 12.31 0.47
CA PRO A 140 6.20 11.99 -0.79
C PRO A 140 7.23 10.85 -0.68
N ALA A 141 8.08 10.88 0.35
CA ALA A 141 9.09 9.84 0.60
C ALA A 141 8.47 8.45 0.79
N ILE A 142 7.41 8.34 1.59
CA ILE A 142 6.68 7.09 1.81
C ILE A 142 6.07 6.60 0.49
N MET A 143 5.45 7.50 -0.28
CA MET A 143 4.84 7.15 -1.57
C MET A 143 5.87 6.65 -2.58
N VAL A 144 7.02 7.32 -2.71
CA VAL A 144 8.10 6.86 -3.60
C VAL A 144 8.64 5.50 -3.17
N GLN A 145 8.83 5.28 -1.86
CA GLN A 145 9.23 3.98 -1.33
C GLN A 145 8.23 2.89 -1.71
N GLN A 146 6.93 3.15 -1.59
CA GLN A 146 5.86 2.22 -1.98
C GLN A 146 5.85 1.98 -3.50
N MET A 147 5.88 3.04 -4.31
CA MET A 147 5.92 2.99 -5.78
C MET A 147 7.14 2.20 -6.30
N GLY A 148 8.26 2.24 -5.59
CA GLY A 148 9.46 1.47 -5.90
C GLY A 148 9.31 -0.05 -5.77
N GLN A 149 8.29 -0.53 -5.04
CA GLN A 149 8.11 -1.96 -4.79
C GLN A 149 7.49 -2.68 -5.99
N SER A 150 7.91 -3.90 -6.30
CA SER A 150 7.33 -4.68 -7.42
C SER A 150 5.87 -5.03 -7.20
N ARG A 151 5.43 -5.19 -5.95
CA ARG A 151 4.01 -5.41 -5.64
C ARG A 151 3.14 -4.22 -6.03
N PHE A 152 3.65 -2.99 -5.91
CA PHE A 152 2.91 -1.77 -6.30
C PHE A 152 2.54 -1.81 -7.77
N LEU A 153 3.46 -2.27 -8.63
CA LEU A 153 3.20 -2.43 -10.07
C LEU A 153 2.03 -3.38 -10.35
N SER A 154 2.04 -4.56 -9.72
CA SER A 154 1.01 -5.57 -9.95
C SER A 154 -0.33 -5.25 -9.29
N GLN A 155 -0.32 -4.58 -8.13
CA GLN A 155 -1.51 -4.37 -7.30
C GLN A 155 -2.18 -3.03 -7.61
N ASN A 156 -1.42 -1.95 -7.83
CA ASN A 156 -1.99 -0.62 -8.06
C ASN A 156 -2.01 -0.21 -9.53
N LEU A 157 -1.00 -0.65 -10.31
CA LEU A 157 -0.89 -0.29 -11.73
C LEU A 157 -1.33 -1.42 -12.66
N PHE A 158 -1.65 -2.60 -12.12
CA PHE A 158 -2.07 -3.78 -12.89
C PHE A 158 -1.11 -4.20 -14.02
N VAL A 159 0.18 -3.91 -13.88
CA VAL A 159 1.24 -4.32 -14.81
C VAL A 159 2.16 -5.38 -14.19
N PRO A 160 2.89 -6.19 -14.98
CA PRO A 160 3.80 -7.19 -14.46
C PRO A 160 4.83 -6.63 -13.46
N ARG A 161 5.19 -7.43 -12.45
CA ARG A 161 6.15 -7.07 -11.39
C ARG A 161 7.55 -6.73 -11.92
N ASP A 162 7.88 -7.22 -13.11
CA ASP A 162 9.13 -6.99 -13.84
C ASP A 162 9.03 -5.89 -14.91
N SER A 163 7.96 -5.08 -14.90
CA SER A 163 7.81 -3.91 -15.77
C SER A 163 8.90 -2.86 -15.54
N ASP A 164 9.27 -2.16 -16.61
CA ASP A 164 10.37 -1.19 -16.61
C ASP A 164 9.90 0.11 -15.95
N ARG A 165 10.56 0.53 -14.87
CA ARG A 165 10.36 1.86 -14.26
C ARG A 165 11.28 2.85 -14.97
N LEU A 166 10.68 3.73 -15.77
CA LEU A 166 11.39 4.76 -16.52
C LEU A 166 11.66 6.01 -15.68
N LEU A 167 10.77 6.31 -14.73
CA LEU A 167 10.88 7.39 -13.75
C LEU A 167 10.44 6.89 -12.39
N LEU A 168 11.15 7.28 -11.34
CA LEU A 168 10.73 7.19 -9.95
C LEU A 168 11.36 8.36 -9.20
N GLU A 169 10.57 9.37 -8.85
CA GLU A 169 11.08 10.64 -8.34
C GLU A 169 10.29 11.13 -7.13
N GLU A 170 11.02 11.73 -6.19
CA GLU A 170 10.51 12.41 -5.00
C GLU A 170 10.82 13.90 -5.10
N THR A 171 9.82 14.74 -4.84
CA THR A 171 10.01 16.16 -4.54
C THR A 171 9.48 16.48 -3.14
N GLU A 172 9.58 17.75 -2.72
CA GLU A 172 9.02 18.20 -1.44
C GLU A 172 7.51 17.95 -1.32
N THR A 173 6.79 17.97 -2.45
CA THR A 173 5.32 17.89 -2.48
C THR A 173 4.79 16.77 -3.37
N THR A 174 5.65 15.99 -4.05
CA THR A 174 5.19 14.97 -5.00
C THR A 174 5.99 13.68 -4.97
N ALA A 175 5.31 12.59 -5.32
CA ALA A 175 5.89 11.29 -5.61
C ALA A 175 5.42 10.84 -7.00
N THR A 176 6.35 10.49 -7.88
CA THR A 176 6.05 10.25 -9.30
C THR A 176 6.65 8.95 -9.78
N ILE A 177 5.92 8.21 -10.62
CA ILE A 177 6.42 7.01 -11.31
C ILE A 177 5.94 6.99 -12.77
N LEU A 178 6.83 6.58 -13.68
CA LEU A 178 6.51 6.25 -15.07
C LEU A 178 6.91 4.80 -15.33
N VAL A 179 5.97 3.96 -15.75
CA VAL A 179 6.15 2.51 -15.92
C VAL A 179 5.76 2.09 -17.32
N ARG A 180 6.63 1.29 -17.97
CA ARG A 180 6.34 0.60 -19.21
C ARG A 180 6.03 -0.87 -18.93
N ASP A 181 4.85 -1.31 -19.34
CA ASP A 181 4.40 -2.69 -19.17
C ASP A 181 5.33 -3.67 -19.91
N ALA A 182 5.84 -4.67 -19.20
CA ALA A 182 6.74 -5.69 -19.77
C ALA A 182 6.06 -6.60 -20.80
N ASP A 183 4.75 -6.84 -20.66
CA ASP A 183 3.97 -7.70 -21.56
C ASP A 183 3.46 -6.94 -22.78
N VAL A 184 3.25 -5.62 -22.64
CA VAL A 184 2.75 -4.73 -23.69
C VAL A 184 3.62 -3.46 -23.74
N PRO A 185 4.72 -3.44 -24.51
CA PRO A 185 5.66 -2.31 -24.51
C PRO A 185 5.06 -0.96 -24.95
N GLU A 186 3.92 -1.00 -25.66
CA GLU A 186 3.12 0.17 -26.04
C GLU A 186 2.16 0.66 -24.95
N HIS A 187 2.08 -0.04 -23.82
CA HIS A 187 1.30 0.36 -22.65
C HIS A 187 2.22 1.05 -21.64
N LEU A 188 1.92 2.32 -21.36
CA LEU A 188 2.64 3.17 -20.43
C LEU A 188 1.68 3.70 -19.37
N ILE A 189 2.13 3.66 -18.12
CA ILE A 189 1.41 4.23 -17.00
C ILE A 189 2.27 5.33 -16.39
N TYR A 190 1.75 6.55 -16.36
CA TYR A 190 2.34 7.64 -15.58
C TYR A 190 1.48 7.89 -14.36
N LEU A 191 2.13 8.22 -13.25
CA LEU A 191 1.45 8.49 -12.01
C LEU A 191 2.16 9.55 -11.19
N GLU A 192 1.40 10.54 -10.74
CA GLU A 192 1.86 11.57 -9.82
C GLU A 192 0.92 11.66 -8.60
N VAL A 193 1.49 11.52 -7.40
CA VAL A 193 0.82 11.81 -6.13
C VAL A 193 1.30 13.18 -5.67
N ILE A 194 0.36 14.09 -5.43
CA ILE A 194 0.61 15.48 -5.09
C ILE A 194 0.04 15.76 -3.71
N PHE A 195 0.83 16.38 -2.84
CA PHE A 195 0.47 16.74 -1.47
C PHE A 195 0.27 18.26 -1.38
N PRO A 196 -0.96 18.79 -1.54
CA PRO A 196 -1.20 20.23 -1.51
C PRO A 196 -0.90 20.82 -0.13
N GLU A 197 -0.26 21.99 -0.09
CA GLU A 197 0.14 22.62 1.17
C GLU A 197 -1.07 23.01 2.02
N GLY A 198 -1.14 22.49 3.25
CA GLY A 198 -2.15 22.86 4.23
C GLY A 198 -3.47 22.10 4.11
N GLU A 199 -3.55 21.13 3.21
CA GLU A 199 -4.70 20.25 3.03
C GLU A 199 -4.49 18.92 3.77
N ASP A 200 -5.59 18.28 4.16
CA ASP A 200 -5.64 16.98 4.84
C ASP A 200 -5.92 15.81 3.88
N TYR A 201 -5.68 16.03 2.59
CA TYR A 201 -5.78 15.05 1.52
C TYR A 201 -4.58 15.16 0.58
N PHE A 202 -4.37 14.16 -0.26
CA PHE A 202 -3.47 14.23 -1.40
C PHE A 202 -4.24 13.95 -2.70
N VAL A 203 -3.67 14.38 -3.83
CA VAL A 203 -4.26 14.20 -5.16
C VAL A 203 -3.46 13.16 -5.92
N TRP A 204 -4.14 12.18 -6.49
CA TRP A 204 -3.56 11.19 -7.39
C TRP A 204 -3.96 11.55 -8.82
N VAL A 205 -2.99 11.67 -9.72
CA VAL A 205 -3.22 11.88 -11.15
C VAL A 205 -2.49 10.79 -11.91
N GLY A 206 -3.25 9.87 -12.51
CA GLY A 206 -2.74 8.73 -13.26
C GLY A 206 -3.16 8.75 -14.71
N PHE A 207 -2.22 8.44 -15.61
CA PHE A 207 -2.48 8.22 -17.03
C PHE A 207 -2.19 6.78 -17.39
N ASP A 208 -3.16 6.13 -18.04
CA ASP A 208 -3.04 4.80 -18.62
C ASP A 208 -3.10 4.96 -20.15
N LEU A 209 -1.97 4.72 -20.84
CA LEU A 209 -1.72 5.12 -22.22
C LEU A 209 -1.40 3.91 -23.11
N TRP A 210 -2.16 3.68 -24.18
CA TRP A 210 -2.03 2.47 -25.03
C TRP A 210 -1.50 2.71 -26.45
N GLU A 211 -1.56 3.94 -26.96
CA GLU A 211 -1.12 4.26 -28.33
C GLU A 211 0.06 5.26 -28.31
N PRO A 212 1.29 4.82 -28.64
CA PRO A 212 2.47 5.69 -28.61
C PRO A 212 2.37 6.96 -29.46
N ASP A 213 1.70 6.88 -30.61
CA ASP A 213 1.49 8.04 -31.48
C ASP A 213 0.55 9.10 -30.86
N ALA A 214 -0.17 8.76 -29.77
CA ALA A 214 -1.09 9.64 -29.07
C ALA A 214 -0.48 10.34 -27.84
N TYR A 215 0.62 9.86 -27.27
CA TYR A 215 1.13 10.34 -25.98
C TYR A 215 1.40 11.84 -25.93
N GLU A 216 2.05 12.41 -26.95
CA GLU A 216 2.33 13.85 -27.02
C GLU A 216 1.04 14.67 -27.01
N GLY A 217 0.01 14.20 -27.73
CA GLY A 217 -1.30 14.85 -27.77
C GLY A 217 -1.99 14.79 -26.41
N VAL A 218 -1.99 13.60 -25.79
CA VAL A 218 -2.60 13.38 -24.49
C VAL A 218 -1.96 14.26 -23.41
N PHE A 219 -0.63 14.28 -23.30
CA PHE A 219 0.04 15.13 -22.32
C PHE A 219 -0.22 16.62 -22.54
N ALA A 220 -0.26 17.07 -23.80
CA ALA A 220 -0.61 18.45 -24.13
C ALA A 220 -2.07 18.79 -23.73
N ASP A 221 -3.00 17.89 -24.01
CA ASP A 221 -4.42 18.08 -23.71
C ASP A 221 -4.70 18.10 -22.19
N VAL A 222 -3.92 17.39 -21.39
CA VAL A 222 -3.95 17.54 -19.91
C VAL A 222 -3.37 18.90 -19.51
N ALA A 223 -2.16 19.22 -19.97
CA ALA A 223 -1.45 20.42 -19.53
C ALA A 223 -2.20 21.72 -19.85
N ASP A 224 -2.91 21.76 -20.98
CA ASP A 224 -3.71 22.92 -21.39
C ASP A 224 -5.18 22.83 -20.95
N GLY A 225 -5.66 21.64 -20.61
CA GLY A 225 -7.09 21.34 -20.56
C GLY A 225 -7.62 20.78 -19.26
N LEU A 226 -6.76 20.41 -18.29
CA LEU A 226 -7.15 19.98 -16.95
C LEU A 226 -6.73 21.03 -15.91
N GLU A 227 -7.68 21.50 -15.10
CA GLU A 227 -7.38 22.36 -13.94
C GLU A 227 -7.89 21.67 -12.67
N ILE A 228 -7.01 21.50 -11.68
CA ILE A 228 -7.34 21.05 -10.32
C ILE A 228 -6.98 22.18 -9.37
N ASP A 229 -7.90 22.58 -8.48
CA ASP A 229 -7.69 23.72 -7.59
C ASP A 229 -6.40 23.57 -6.77
N GLY A 230 -5.42 24.44 -7.03
CA GLY A 230 -4.15 24.48 -6.31
C GLY A 230 -3.12 23.42 -6.70
N VAL A 231 -3.37 22.64 -7.76
CA VAL A 231 -2.56 21.48 -8.16
C VAL A 231 -2.14 21.58 -9.62
N ASP A 232 -0.88 21.26 -9.91
CA ASP A 232 -0.33 21.14 -11.27
C ASP A 232 -0.02 19.65 -11.55
N PRO A 233 -0.72 19.00 -12.49
CA PRO A 233 -0.61 17.55 -12.76
C PRO A 233 0.71 17.12 -13.43
N PHE A 234 1.65 18.03 -13.64
CA PHE A 234 3.01 17.79 -14.14
C PHE A 234 4.07 18.54 -13.33
N SER A 235 3.86 18.67 -12.02
CA SER A 235 4.74 19.47 -11.17
C SER A 235 6.10 18.81 -10.92
N ALA A 236 6.15 17.48 -10.98
CA ALA A 236 7.38 16.71 -10.83
C ALA A 236 8.22 16.66 -12.12
N ALA A 237 7.58 16.37 -13.26
CA ALA A 237 8.25 16.17 -14.54
C ALA A 237 7.50 16.87 -15.67
N SER A 238 8.25 17.58 -16.53
CA SER A 238 7.63 18.27 -17.68
C SER A 238 7.21 17.29 -18.77
N THR A 239 6.22 17.66 -19.58
CA THR A 239 5.76 16.82 -20.70
C THR A 239 6.89 16.49 -21.69
N ASP A 240 7.78 17.43 -21.98
CA ASP A 240 8.96 17.23 -22.84
C ASP A 240 9.93 16.18 -22.23
N GLU A 241 10.12 16.21 -20.91
CA GLU A 241 10.97 15.25 -20.19
C GLU A 241 10.37 13.84 -20.19
N LEU A 242 9.06 13.73 -19.96
CA LEU A 242 8.35 12.44 -20.04
C LEU A 242 8.47 11.83 -21.44
N LEU A 243 8.29 12.63 -22.48
CA LEU A 243 8.44 12.16 -23.86
C LEU A 243 9.89 11.75 -24.17
N GLU A 244 10.89 12.48 -23.65
CA GLU A 244 12.30 12.10 -23.78
C GLU A 244 12.59 10.75 -23.12
N LEU A 245 12.08 10.51 -21.90
CA LEU A 245 12.22 9.23 -21.19
C LEU A 245 11.54 8.06 -21.91
N ILE A 246 10.39 8.32 -22.54
CA ILE A 246 9.68 7.32 -23.33
C ILE A 246 10.50 6.92 -24.56
N ASP A 247 11.04 7.89 -25.30
CA ASP A 247 11.77 7.67 -26.55
C ASP A 247 13.17 7.07 -26.33
N ASP A 248 13.87 7.50 -25.28
CA ASP A 248 15.18 6.99 -24.90
C ASP A 248 15.25 6.75 -23.38
N PRO A 249 14.91 5.54 -22.89
CA PRO A 249 14.94 5.23 -21.47
C PRO A 249 16.36 5.22 -20.88
N ASN A 250 17.40 5.34 -21.72
CA ASN A 250 18.80 5.49 -21.29
C ASN A 250 19.32 6.93 -21.49
N ALA A 251 18.47 7.88 -21.88
CA ALA A 251 18.83 9.29 -21.79
C ALA A 251 19.23 9.54 -20.34
N ASP A 252 20.46 10.00 -20.12
CA ASP A 252 20.95 10.37 -18.78
C ASP A 252 19.92 11.33 -18.19
N THR A 253 19.05 10.86 -17.28
CA THR A 253 18.17 11.70 -16.48
C THR A 253 19.07 12.74 -15.87
N VAL A 254 18.99 13.97 -16.36
CA VAL A 254 19.78 15.08 -15.84
C VAL A 254 19.22 15.32 -14.46
N THR A 255 19.77 14.65 -13.46
CA THR A 255 19.43 14.87 -12.06
C THR A 255 19.46 16.38 -11.85
N PRO A 256 18.33 17.01 -11.47
CA PRO A 256 18.35 18.42 -11.16
C PRO A 256 19.42 18.60 -10.09
N ASP A 257 20.39 19.48 -10.37
CA ASP A 257 21.42 19.88 -9.43
C ASP A 257 20.72 20.51 -8.22
N ALA A 258 20.33 19.68 -7.25
CA ALA A 258 19.86 20.08 -5.94
C ALA A 258 21.04 20.82 -5.29
N GLY A 259 21.03 22.14 -5.48
CA GLY A 259 22.17 23.02 -5.28
C GLY A 259 22.82 22.80 -3.92
N ASN A 260 23.93 22.06 -3.95
CA ASN A 260 24.84 21.96 -2.82
C ASN A 260 25.67 23.25 -2.77
N ALA A 261 25.02 24.34 -2.37
CA ALA A 261 25.68 25.58 -1.98
C ALA A 261 26.47 25.30 -0.69
N THR A 262 27.72 24.88 -0.87
CA THR A 262 28.74 24.87 0.18
C THR A 262 28.80 26.28 0.79
N PRO A 263 28.52 26.49 2.08
CA PRO A 263 28.71 27.78 2.70
C PRO A 263 30.21 28.04 2.80
N ASP A 264 30.68 29.09 2.12
CA ASP A 264 32.04 29.60 2.24
C ASP A 264 32.32 29.93 3.72
N ALA A 265 33.27 29.20 4.28
CA ALA A 265 33.83 29.44 5.59
C ALA A 265 34.74 30.68 5.53
N GLU A 266 34.26 31.84 5.98
CA GLU A 266 35.10 32.88 6.56
C GLU A 266 34.26 33.97 7.23
N THR A 267 34.14 33.94 8.56
CA THR A 267 34.24 35.13 9.42
C THR A 267 34.29 34.75 10.90
N THR A 268 35.50 34.76 11.44
CA THR A 268 35.76 34.83 12.89
C THR A 268 35.45 36.24 13.39
N PRO A 269 34.80 36.37 14.55
CA PRO A 269 35.22 37.40 15.50
C PRO A 269 35.56 36.81 16.87
N GLU A 270 36.61 37.38 17.46
CA GLU A 270 37.18 37.06 18.76
C GLU A 270 36.25 37.40 19.94
N GLN A 271 36.31 36.51 20.95
CA GLN A 271 36.31 36.74 22.41
C GLN A 271 35.29 37.71 23.04
N ASP A 272 34.53 37.19 24.01
CA ASP A 272 34.55 37.77 25.36
C ASP A 272 34.17 36.75 26.45
N GLU A 273 34.57 37.08 27.68
CA GLU A 273 34.91 36.24 28.82
C GLU A 273 33.77 35.47 29.55
N THR A 274 34.14 34.31 30.11
CA THR A 274 33.47 33.52 31.18
C THR A 274 33.08 34.38 32.41
N PRO A 275 32.06 33.99 33.22
CA PRO A 275 32.36 33.07 34.32
C PRO A 275 31.23 32.11 34.77
N ASP A 276 31.65 30.90 35.12
CA ASP A 276 31.37 30.19 36.40
C ASP A 276 29.90 29.95 36.81
N ALA A 277 29.46 28.69 36.69
CA ALA A 277 28.36 28.12 37.46
C ALA A 277 28.64 26.65 37.80
N GLU A 278 28.32 26.32 39.05
CA GLU A 278 28.64 25.14 39.85
C GLU A 278 28.07 23.79 39.36
N PRO A 279 28.59 22.64 39.88
CA PRO A 279 28.25 21.32 39.37
C PRO A 279 26.86 20.90 39.85
N THR A 280 25.99 20.52 38.90
CA THR A 280 24.70 19.90 39.21
C THR A 280 24.78 18.39 39.01
N GLU A 281 24.11 17.71 39.91
CA GLU A 281 24.20 16.31 40.30
C GLU A 281 23.88 15.28 39.21
N GLU A 282 24.36 14.07 39.45
CA GLU A 282 23.90 12.80 38.88
C GLU A 282 22.37 12.77 38.78
N GLY A 283 21.87 12.82 37.54
CA GLY A 283 20.46 12.61 37.21
C GLY A 283 20.19 11.12 37.03
N ASP A 284 19.50 10.56 38.02
CA ASP A 284 18.78 9.29 38.02
C ASP A 284 18.08 9.04 36.68
N GLY A 285 18.30 7.86 36.10
CA GLY A 285 17.66 7.40 34.87
C GLY A 285 16.16 7.25 35.10
N THR A 286 15.43 8.33 34.85
CA THR A 286 13.97 8.31 34.78
C THR A 286 13.61 7.78 33.39
N PRO A 287 12.91 6.63 33.28
CA PRO A 287 12.42 6.16 31.99
C PRO A 287 11.61 7.28 31.34
N ALA A 288 11.81 7.49 30.03
CA ALA A 288 10.99 8.40 29.26
C ALA A 288 9.52 8.08 29.51
N ALA A 289 8.70 9.12 29.72
CA ALA A 289 7.28 8.94 29.92
C ALA A 289 6.71 8.29 28.66
N VAL A 290 6.29 7.03 28.80
CA VAL A 290 5.57 6.29 27.75
C VAL A 290 4.26 7.03 27.51
N ASP A 291 4.03 7.49 26.29
CA ASP A 291 2.76 8.12 25.92
C ASP A 291 1.69 7.02 25.92
N GLY A 292 0.80 7.07 26.91
CA GLY A 292 -0.18 6.00 27.19
C GLY A 292 -1.25 5.82 26.10
N SER A 293 -1.21 6.62 25.04
CA SER A 293 -2.02 6.45 23.83
C SER A 293 -1.53 5.34 22.92
N SER A 294 -0.25 4.93 23.04
CA SER A 294 0.36 3.91 22.18
C SER A 294 0.00 2.48 22.58
N GLY A 295 -0.54 2.23 23.78
CA GLY A 295 -0.73 0.88 24.32
C GLY A 295 0.51 0.29 25.00
N LEU A 296 1.69 0.91 24.87
CA LEU A 296 2.85 0.53 25.67
C LEU A 296 2.61 0.90 27.14
N ILE A 297 2.69 -0.09 28.02
CA ILE A 297 2.47 0.09 29.47
C ILE A 297 3.74 -0.16 30.30
N GLY A 298 4.78 -0.69 29.67
CA GLY A 298 6.07 -0.96 30.29
C GLY A 298 7.16 -1.29 29.26
N GLU A 299 8.37 -1.54 29.75
CA GLU A 299 9.45 -2.13 28.95
C GLU A 299 9.11 -3.61 28.75
N GLY A 300 8.92 -4.03 27.50
CA GLY A 300 8.48 -5.41 27.21
C GLY A 300 7.01 -5.68 27.50
N GLU A 301 6.17 -4.65 27.69
CA GLU A 301 4.75 -4.82 28.00
C GLU A 301 3.86 -3.88 27.17
N TYR A 302 2.85 -4.48 26.53
CA TYR A 302 1.84 -3.80 25.72
C TYR A 302 0.44 -4.26 26.13
N GLU A 303 -0.50 -3.33 26.16
CA GLU A 303 -1.94 -3.59 26.28
C GLU A 303 -2.64 -2.94 25.08
N SER A 304 -3.34 -3.76 24.30
CA SER A 304 -4.10 -3.32 23.13
C SER A 304 -5.08 -2.20 23.53
N PRO A 305 -4.94 -0.97 22.99
CA PRO A 305 -5.78 0.16 23.39
C PRO A 305 -7.28 -0.05 23.14
N GLN A 306 -7.63 -0.75 22.05
CA GLN A 306 -9.01 -0.97 21.64
C GLN A 306 -9.64 -2.19 22.33
N HIS A 307 -8.85 -3.24 22.55
CA HIS A 307 -9.36 -4.55 22.96
C HIS A 307 -8.91 -5.00 24.36
N GLY A 308 -7.92 -4.33 24.94
CA GLY A 308 -7.39 -4.62 26.27
C GLY A 308 -6.57 -5.92 26.36
N ALA A 309 -6.14 -6.48 25.23
CA ALA A 309 -5.32 -7.69 25.20
C ALA A 309 -3.86 -7.39 25.57
N GLY A 310 -3.32 -8.12 26.55
CA GLY A 310 -1.96 -7.99 27.04
C GLY A 310 -0.96 -8.82 26.24
N ILE A 311 0.15 -8.19 25.86
CA ILE A 311 1.30 -8.81 25.19
C ILE A 311 2.54 -8.48 26.01
N THR A 312 3.38 -9.48 26.27
CA THR A 312 4.67 -9.28 26.93
C THR A 312 5.80 -9.91 26.14
N TRP A 313 6.97 -9.28 26.17
CA TRP A 313 8.17 -9.84 25.57
C TRP A 313 9.43 -9.57 26.40
N ALA A 314 10.45 -10.41 26.27
CA ALA A 314 11.75 -10.23 26.92
C ALA A 314 12.77 -9.54 26.00
N ASP A 315 13.94 -9.21 26.56
CA ASP A 315 15.05 -8.46 25.93
C ASP A 315 15.62 -9.09 24.64
N SER A 316 15.21 -10.31 24.29
CA SER A 316 15.55 -10.94 22.98
C SER A 316 14.85 -10.24 21.82
N TRP A 317 13.77 -9.51 22.09
CA TRP A 317 12.98 -8.77 21.11
C TRP A 317 12.93 -7.28 21.50
N VAL A 318 13.09 -6.41 20.52
CA VAL A 318 12.92 -4.95 20.68
C VAL A 318 11.91 -4.43 19.68
N LEU A 319 11.37 -3.24 19.91
CA LEU A 319 10.51 -2.57 18.94
C LEU A 319 11.26 -2.39 17.62
N ASP A 320 10.63 -2.74 16.50
CA ASP A 320 11.22 -2.58 15.18
C ASP A 320 11.16 -1.11 14.72
N GLU A 321 12.21 -0.34 15.03
CA GLU A 321 12.35 1.07 14.64
C GLU A 321 12.44 1.29 13.12
N THR A 322 12.52 0.23 12.31
CA THR A 322 12.44 0.36 10.85
C THR A 322 11.01 0.53 10.36
N GLN A 323 10.01 0.22 11.21
CA GLN A 323 8.62 0.57 10.97
C GLN A 323 8.38 2.03 11.38
N ASP A 324 7.66 2.77 10.55
CA ASP A 324 7.27 4.16 10.85
C ASP A 324 6.51 4.27 12.19
N GLN A 325 5.70 3.24 12.49
CA GLN A 325 4.99 3.07 13.75
C GLN A 325 5.14 1.63 14.25
N PRO A 326 6.15 1.34 15.09
CA PRO A 326 6.36 0.00 15.67
C PRO A 326 5.21 -0.42 16.59
N VAL A 327 4.40 0.54 17.02
CA VAL A 327 3.16 0.34 17.76
C VAL A 327 2.10 1.24 17.16
N SER A 328 0.96 0.68 16.79
CA SER A 328 -0.16 1.43 16.21
C SER A 328 -1.51 0.91 16.71
N SER A 329 -2.52 1.79 16.65
CA SER A 329 -3.92 1.51 16.99
C SER A 329 -4.77 2.23 15.95
N ASP A 330 -5.24 1.49 14.96
CA ASP A 330 -6.16 2.00 13.94
C ASP A 330 -7.60 1.78 14.42
N GLU A 331 -8.23 2.85 14.92
CA GLU A 331 -9.63 2.84 15.37
C GLU A 331 -10.62 2.63 14.22
N GLY A 332 -10.25 3.01 12.99
CA GLY A 332 -11.10 2.86 11.80
C GLY A 332 -11.16 1.41 11.34
N ALA A 333 -10.01 0.72 11.35
CA ALA A 333 -9.91 -0.69 11.02
C ALA A 333 -10.24 -1.61 12.21
N GLY A 334 -10.23 -1.09 13.45
CA GLY A 334 -10.42 -1.90 14.66
C GLY A 334 -9.21 -2.79 14.97
N VAL A 335 -8.02 -2.38 14.53
CA VAL A 335 -6.79 -3.18 14.63
C VAL A 335 -5.76 -2.49 15.50
N ASP A 336 -5.21 -3.24 16.44
CA ASP A 336 -4.08 -2.87 17.26
C ASP A 336 -2.85 -3.69 16.85
N ALA A 337 -1.71 -3.04 16.62
CA ALA A 337 -0.51 -3.71 16.09
C ALA A 337 0.77 -3.37 16.86
N LEU A 338 1.65 -4.36 16.97
CA LEU A 338 2.96 -4.30 17.58
C LEU A 338 3.99 -5.00 16.67
N PHE A 339 5.10 -4.34 16.39
CA PHE A 339 6.19 -4.86 15.56
C PHE A 339 7.48 -4.95 16.38
N LEU A 340 8.07 -6.13 16.39
CA LEU A 340 9.31 -6.43 17.08
C LEU A 340 10.34 -6.97 16.10
N THR A 341 11.62 -6.75 16.40
CA THR A 341 12.75 -7.36 15.70
C THR A 341 13.66 -8.06 16.70
N ASP A 342 14.36 -9.09 16.24
CA ASP A 342 15.39 -9.78 17.04
C ASP A 342 16.52 -8.80 17.39
N GLU A 343 16.79 -8.61 18.68
CA GLU A 343 17.80 -7.64 19.16
C GLU A 343 19.22 -8.07 18.78
N ALA A 344 19.48 -9.37 18.67
CA ALA A 344 20.82 -9.88 18.42
C ALA A 344 21.28 -9.66 16.98
N THR A 345 20.38 -9.78 16.01
CA THR A 345 20.70 -9.78 14.58
C THR A 345 19.96 -8.71 13.78
N GLY A 346 18.74 -8.32 14.20
CA GLY A 346 17.86 -7.47 13.41
C GLY A 346 17.24 -8.16 12.19
N ASN A 347 17.38 -9.48 12.07
CA ASN A 347 17.08 -10.21 10.84
C ASN A 347 15.76 -11.00 10.88
N ALA A 348 15.20 -11.16 12.07
CA ALA A 348 13.89 -11.76 12.26
C ALA A 348 12.91 -10.73 12.80
N MET A 349 11.70 -10.72 12.26
CA MET A 349 10.64 -9.79 12.62
C MET A 349 9.46 -10.56 13.20
N ILE A 350 8.82 -9.99 14.22
CA ILE A 350 7.52 -10.41 14.73
C ILE A 350 6.53 -9.28 14.50
N SER A 351 5.39 -9.57 13.90
CA SER A 351 4.22 -8.69 13.87
C SER A 351 3.11 -9.33 14.69
N ILE A 352 2.53 -8.57 15.60
CA ILE A 352 1.39 -9.00 16.41
C ILE A 352 0.23 -8.06 16.11
N ARG A 353 -0.92 -8.62 15.77
CA ARG A 353 -2.16 -7.87 15.51
C ARG A 353 -3.28 -8.37 16.38
N VAL A 354 -4.04 -7.48 16.99
CA VAL A 354 -5.24 -7.79 17.79
C VAL A 354 -6.44 -7.15 17.11
N GLU A 355 -7.41 -7.96 16.73
CA GLU A 355 -8.60 -7.52 15.98
C GLU A 355 -9.83 -8.39 16.27
N GLU A 356 -11.02 -7.85 16.02
CA GLU A 356 -12.28 -8.60 16.11
C GLU A 356 -12.63 -9.20 14.74
N LEU A 357 -12.86 -10.52 14.72
CA LEU A 357 -13.28 -11.26 13.54
C LEU A 357 -14.69 -11.83 13.68
N PRO A 358 -15.38 -12.13 12.57
CA PRO A 358 -16.71 -12.77 12.60
C PRO A 358 -16.73 -14.14 13.31
N SER A 359 -15.58 -14.82 13.38
CA SER A 359 -15.39 -16.10 14.06
C SER A 359 -13.99 -16.15 14.67
N SER A 360 -13.89 -16.58 15.91
CA SER A 360 -12.64 -16.96 16.57
C SER A 360 -12.48 -18.49 16.67
N ASP A 361 -13.32 -19.27 15.97
CA ASP A 361 -13.17 -20.73 15.95
C ASP A 361 -11.85 -21.12 15.26
N PRO A 362 -10.95 -21.88 15.91
CA PRO A 362 -9.65 -22.22 15.33
C PRO A 362 -9.71 -22.97 13.99
N ALA A 363 -10.76 -23.77 13.73
CA ALA A 363 -10.87 -24.45 12.44
C ALA A 363 -11.26 -23.47 11.31
N ASP A 364 -12.09 -22.49 11.62
CA ASP A 364 -12.43 -21.40 10.69
C ASP A 364 -11.19 -20.51 10.45
N LEU A 365 -10.48 -20.14 11.51
CA LEU A 365 -9.24 -19.36 11.42
C LEU A 365 -8.18 -20.08 10.59
N LEU A 366 -7.96 -21.38 10.81
CA LEU A 366 -7.01 -22.16 10.00
C LEU A 366 -7.42 -22.17 8.53
N SER A 367 -8.71 -22.31 8.25
CA SER A 367 -9.24 -22.31 6.88
C SER A 367 -9.02 -20.95 6.20
N GLN A 368 -9.15 -19.86 6.95
CA GLN A 368 -8.91 -18.50 6.46
C GLN A 368 -7.42 -18.28 6.19
N ILE A 369 -6.54 -18.49 7.17
CA ILE A 369 -5.12 -18.17 7.03
C ILE A 369 -4.41 -19.09 6.04
N ALA A 370 -4.85 -20.35 5.89
CA ALA A 370 -4.28 -21.28 4.91
C ALA A 370 -4.78 -21.03 3.46
N ALA A 371 -5.74 -20.12 3.26
CA ALA A 371 -6.23 -19.79 1.93
C ALA A 371 -5.15 -19.08 1.11
N ALA A 372 -5.02 -19.45 -0.18
CA ALA A 372 -4.06 -18.82 -1.08
C ALA A 372 -4.28 -17.30 -1.17
N ASP A 373 -5.54 -16.86 -1.23
CA ASP A 373 -5.89 -15.45 -1.28
C ASP A 373 -5.42 -14.71 -0.02
N TYR A 374 -5.53 -15.31 1.17
CA TYR A 374 -5.04 -14.69 2.42
C TYR A 374 -3.51 -14.53 2.37
N ASN A 375 -2.80 -15.55 1.92
CA ASN A 375 -1.34 -15.51 1.78
C ASN A 375 -0.91 -14.38 0.81
N GLU A 376 -1.56 -14.27 -0.34
CA GLU A 376 -1.22 -13.23 -1.32
C GLU A 376 -1.61 -11.82 -0.84
N THR A 377 -2.81 -11.67 -0.30
CA THR A 377 -3.39 -10.35 0.00
C THR A 377 -2.98 -9.81 1.37
N VAL A 378 -2.99 -10.66 2.40
CA VAL A 378 -2.73 -10.25 3.79
C VAL A 378 -1.27 -10.44 4.14
N LEU A 379 -0.68 -11.60 3.84
CA LEU A 379 0.75 -11.82 4.10
C LEU A 379 1.66 -11.17 3.04
N GLY A 380 1.12 -10.77 1.90
CA GLY A 380 1.88 -10.13 0.83
C GLY A 380 2.97 -11.04 0.26
N ILE A 381 2.79 -12.36 0.31
CA ILE A 381 3.73 -13.34 -0.22
C ILE A 381 3.32 -13.82 -1.61
N ASP A 382 4.26 -14.41 -2.33
CA ASP A 382 4.04 -14.88 -3.69
C ASP A 382 2.93 -15.96 -3.75
N PRO A 383 2.05 -15.95 -4.77
CA PRO A 383 1.01 -16.97 -4.93
C PRO A 383 1.58 -18.39 -5.14
N GLU A 384 2.84 -18.54 -5.54
CA GLU A 384 3.53 -19.83 -5.62
C GLU A 384 4.11 -20.28 -4.26
N SER A 385 3.95 -19.49 -3.20
CA SER A 385 4.34 -19.85 -1.84
C SER A 385 3.67 -21.14 -1.38
N ARG A 386 4.38 -21.91 -0.55
CA ARG A 386 3.93 -23.23 -0.12
C ARG A 386 3.72 -23.28 1.38
N VAL A 387 2.51 -23.65 1.79
CA VAL A 387 2.21 -24.06 3.16
C VAL A 387 2.87 -25.41 3.44
N LEU A 388 3.80 -25.45 4.39
CA LEU A 388 4.51 -26.66 4.84
C LEU A 388 3.76 -27.38 5.95
N LEU A 389 3.33 -26.61 6.96
CA LEU A 389 2.57 -27.08 8.11
C LEU A 389 1.29 -26.28 8.24
N SER A 390 0.24 -26.92 8.71
CA SER A 390 -1.05 -26.29 9.01
C SER A 390 -1.73 -27.11 10.10
N GLU A 391 -2.02 -26.52 11.25
CA GLU A 391 -2.64 -27.21 12.37
C GLU A 391 -3.53 -26.26 13.17
N ALA A 392 -4.60 -26.82 13.76
CA ALA A 392 -5.46 -26.10 14.68
C ALA A 392 -5.59 -26.92 15.97
N THR A 393 -5.59 -26.21 17.09
CA THR A 393 -5.84 -26.71 18.44
C THR A 393 -7.22 -26.24 18.90
N ASP A 394 -7.53 -26.44 20.18
CA ASP A 394 -8.79 -25.95 20.76
C ASP A 394 -8.80 -24.41 20.94
N ALA A 395 -7.65 -23.73 20.85
CA ALA A 395 -7.53 -22.30 21.12
C ALA A 395 -6.79 -21.51 20.02
N SER A 396 -6.02 -22.18 19.16
CA SER A 396 -5.17 -21.51 18.17
C SER A 396 -5.12 -22.24 16.85
N ALA A 397 -4.81 -21.52 15.78
CA ALA A 397 -4.60 -22.05 14.44
C ALA A 397 -3.29 -21.52 13.89
N ALA A 398 -2.46 -22.36 13.27
CA ALA A 398 -1.19 -21.92 12.74
C ALA A 398 -0.86 -22.52 11.37
N ILE A 399 -0.07 -21.76 10.61
CA ILE A 399 0.56 -22.19 9.36
C ILE A 399 2.05 -21.88 9.36
N LEU A 400 2.82 -22.73 8.68
CA LEU A 400 4.20 -22.45 8.29
C LEU A 400 4.23 -22.32 6.77
N VAL A 401 4.66 -21.18 6.26
CA VAL A 401 4.73 -20.89 4.83
C VAL A 401 6.16 -20.59 4.42
N VAL A 402 6.51 -21.00 3.20
CA VAL A 402 7.77 -20.62 2.56
C VAL A 402 7.48 -19.92 1.25
N ASP A 403 8.00 -18.70 1.14
CA ASP A 403 8.02 -17.90 -0.08
C ASP A 403 9.40 -18.01 -0.74
N ASN A 404 9.43 -18.43 -2.00
CA ASN A 404 10.66 -18.60 -2.79
C ASN A 404 10.79 -17.59 -3.93
N SER A 405 10.00 -16.50 -3.90
CA SER A 405 10.04 -15.45 -4.92
C SER A 405 11.28 -14.55 -4.82
N GLY A 406 11.91 -14.48 -3.64
CA GLY A 406 13.12 -13.73 -3.38
C GLY A 406 14.43 -14.46 -3.76
N GLU A 407 15.57 -13.78 -3.59
CA GLU A 407 16.89 -14.40 -3.76
C GLU A 407 17.16 -15.49 -2.71
N GLU A 408 16.62 -15.30 -1.51
CA GLU A 408 16.68 -16.25 -0.40
C GLU A 408 15.25 -16.61 0.04
N PRO A 409 14.98 -17.88 0.37
CA PRO A 409 13.66 -18.28 0.83
C PRO A 409 13.27 -17.57 2.12
N LEU A 410 12.09 -16.94 2.13
CA LEU A 410 11.49 -16.34 3.32
C LEU A 410 10.59 -17.37 3.99
N VAL A 411 10.73 -17.52 5.30
CA VAL A 411 9.88 -18.38 6.13
C VAL A 411 8.96 -17.50 6.96
N ILE A 412 7.67 -17.88 6.97
CA ILE A 412 6.64 -17.22 7.75
C ILE A 412 5.95 -18.24 8.64
N VAL A 413 5.94 -17.99 9.95
CA VAL A 413 5.07 -18.69 10.90
C VAL A 413 3.96 -17.73 11.29
N LEU A 414 2.71 -18.09 11.01
CA LEU A 414 1.55 -17.31 11.44
C LEU A 414 0.70 -18.16 12.37
N GLU A 415 0.48 -17.71 13.60
CA GLU A 415 -0.41 -18.33 14.58
C GLU A 415 -1.50 -17.33 15.02
N ALA A 416 -2.76 -17.72 14.88
CA ALA A 416 -3.92 -17.00 15.34
C ALA A 416 -4.40 -17.59 16.67
N HIS A 417 -4.49 -16.76 17.72
CA HIS A 417 -4.97 -17.10 19.06
C HIS A 417 -6.38 -16.57 19.27
N ALA A 418 -7.33 -17.45 19.56
CA ALA A 418 -8.67 -17.06 19.97
C ALA A 418 -8.64 -16.56 21.42
N LEU A 419 -8.72 -15.24 21.62
CA LEU A 419 -8.65 -14.63 22.96
C LEU A 419 -9.98 -14.75 23.70
N ASN A 420 -11.10 -14.77 22.97
CA ASN A 420 -12.42 -15.02 23.52
C ASN A 420 -13.40 -15.63 22.49
N ASP A 421 -14.58 -16.03 22.97
CA ASP A 421 -15.65 -16.61 22.15
C ASP A 421 -16.39 -15.56 21.28
N ASP A 422 -16.14 -14.27 21.50
CA ASP A 422 -16.84 -13.15 20.86
C ASP A 422 -16.13 -12.67 19.57
N GLY A 423 -15.09 -13.37 19.12
CA GLY A 423 -14.39 -13.08 17.87
C GLY A 423 -13.08 -12.32 18.03
N LEU A 424 -12.64 -12.00 19.26
CA LEU A 424 -11.35 -11.34 19.45
C LEU A 424 -10.19 -12.32 19.21
N VAL A 425 -9.30 -11.96 18.29
CA VAL A 425 -8.18 -12.80 17.87
C VAL A 425 -6.88 -12.00 17.94
N ALA A 426 -5.80 -12.65 18.38
CA ALA A 426 -4.44 -12.15 18.22
C ALA A 426 -3.69 -12.98 17.18
N PHE A 427 -3.20 -12.34 16.12
CA PHE A 427 -2.30 -12.94 15.14
C PHE A 427 -0.86 -12.66 15.54
N VAL A 428 -0.07 -13.71 15.73
CA VAL A 428 1.38 -13.65 15.94
C VAL A 428 2.06 -14.16 14.68
N GLU A 429 2.77 -13.28 14.01
CA GLU A 429 3.42 -13.55 12.74
C GLU A 429 4.94 -13.37 12.89
N PHE A 430 5.70 -14.43 12.65
CA PHE A 430 7.16 -14.41 12.61
C PHE A 430 7.65 -14.53 11.17
N ARG A 431 8.54 -13.64 10.76
CA ARG A 431 9.22 -13.66 9.45
C ARG A 431 10.73 -13.67 9.62
N ALA A 432 11.41 -14.55 8.88
CA ALA A 432 12.87 -14.53 8.77
C ALA A 432 13.33 -15.25 7.50
N VAL A 433 14.52 -14.90 7.01
CA VAL A 433 15.17 -15.67 5.94
C VAL A 433 15.51 -17.07 6.47
N ALA A 434 15.26 -18.11 5.67
CA ALA A 434 15.43 -19.50 6.07
C ALA A 434 16.83 -19.81 6.64
N ALA A 435 17.88 -19.18 6.09
CA ALA A 435 19.26 -19.38 6.51
C ALA A 435 19.60 -18.78 7.89
N GLU A 436 18.75 -17.90 8.40
CA GLU A 436 18.95 -17.14 9.64
C GLU A 436 18.11 -17.70 10.80
N ILE A 437 17.20 -18.63 10.50
CA ILE A 437 16.42 -19.33 11.51
C ILE A 437 17.28 -20.41 12.16
N ASP A 438 17.52 -20.25 13.46
CA ASP A 438 18.19 -21.22 14.30
C ASP A 438 17.41 -21.51 15.60
N GLU A 439 17.92 -22.46 16.39
CA GLU A 439 17.27 -22.89 17.63
C GLU A 439 17.13 -21.74 18.65
N PRO A 440 18.15 -20.89 18.88
CA PRO A 440 18.02 -19.69 19.71
C PRO A 440 16.87 -18.77 19.30
N VAL A 441 16.76 -18.37 18.03
CA VAL A 441 15.72 -17.44 17.57
C VAL A 441 14.32 -18.04 17.78
N LEU A 442 14.12 -19.30 17.42
CA LEU A 442 12.83 -19.98 17.61
C LEU A 442 12.50 -20.23 19.08
N THR A 443 13.52 -20.45 19.92
CA THR A 443 13.32 -20.59 21.36
C THR A 443 12.93 -19.26 21.97
N ALA A 444 13.56 -18.15 21.59
CA ALA A 444 13.16 -16.81 22.01
C ALA A 444 11.73 -16.50 21.58
N LEU A 445 11.31 -16.88 20.37
CA LEU A 445 9.93 -16.70 19.92
C LEU A 445 8.90 -17.45 20.78
N VAL A 446 9.25 -18.62 21.30
CA VAL A 446 8.36 -19.46 22.13
C VAL A 446 8.41 -19.10 23.62
N GLU A 447 9.59 -18.79 24.15
CA GLU A 447 9.81 -18.59 25.59
C GLU A 447 9.77 -17.11 26.01
N ASP A 448 10.13 -16.19 25.11
CA ASP A 448 10.28 -14.77 25.43
C ASP A 448 9.13 -13.91 24.92
N LEU A 449 8.11 -14.47 24.28
CA LEU A 449 6.90 -13.76 23.85
C LEU A 449 5.65 -14.43 24.45
N GLU A 450 4.78 -13.66 25.08
CA GLU A 450 3.48 -14.12 25.57
C GLU A 450 2.33 -13.23 25.09
N VAL A 451 1.20 -13.85 24.77
CA VAL A 451 -0.09 -13.21 24.47
C VAL A 451 -1.10 -13.71 25.50
N GLU A 452 -1.67 -12.80 26.30
CA GLU A 452 -2.58 -13.13 27.41
C GLU A 452 -1.99 -14.19 28.39
N GLY A 453 -0.68 -14.13 28.61
CA GLY A 453 0.07 -15.07 29.47
C GLY A 453 0.21 -16.48 28.89
N THR A 454 -0.03 -16.65 27.59
CA THR A 454 0.23 -17.87 26.82
C THR A 454 1.41 -17.64 25.88
N PRO A 455 2.31 -18.61 25.66
CA PRO A 455 3.40 -18.48 24.68
C PRO A 455 2.91 -17.97 23.32
N GLY A 456 3.68 -17.09 22.68
CA GLY A 456 3.33 -16.49 21.38
C GLY A 456 3.14 -17.52 20.26
N LEU A 457 3.84 -18.66 20.34
CA LEU A 457 3.59 -19.84 19.53
C LEU A 457 3.29 -21.05 20.41
N THR A 458 2.20 -21.74 20.13
CA THR A 458 1.74 -22.92 20.87
C THR A 458 1.46 -24.12 19.99
N VAL A 459 1.24 -23.93 18.69
CA VAL A 459 0.82 -24.99 17.78
C VAL A 459 2.01 -25.83 17.33
N PHE A 460 3.10 -25.19 16.88
CA PHE A 460 4.30 -25.88 16.41
C PHE A 460 5.43 -25.82 17.45
N THR A 461 6.15 -26.94 17.60
CA THR A 461 7.34 -26.96 18.46
C THR A 461 8.57 -26.43 17.72
N VAL A 462 9.56 -25.93 18.48
CA VAL A 462 10.87 -25.51 17.93
C VAL A 462 11.51 -26.64 17.10
N GLU A 463 11.41 -27.89 17.54
CA GLU A 463 11.97 -29.04 16.81
C GLU A 463 11.28 -29.24 15.46
N GLU A 464 9.95 -29.13 15.40
CA GLU A 464 9.19 -29.26 14.14
C GLU A 464 9.55 -28.15 13.16
N LEU A 465 9.61 -26.90 13.63
CA LEU A 465 9.99 -25.75 12.81
C LEU A 465 11.40 -25.92 12.24
N LEU A 466 12.38 -26.31 13.07
CA LEU A 466 13.75 -26.54 12.62
C LEU A 466 13.86 -27.67 11.59
N VAL A 467 13.05 -28.73 11.72
CA VAL A 467 13.04 -29.85 10.77
C VAL A 467 12.56 -29.39 9.40
N GLU A 468 11.47 -28.62 9.34
CA GLU A 468 10.93 -28.10 8.08
C GLU A 468 11.86 -27.07 7.45
N VAL A 469 12.39 -26.13 8.25
CA VAL A 469 13.31 -25.09 7.78
C VAL A 469 14.61 -25.70 7.23
N ALA A 470 15.17 -26.73 7.86
CA ALA A 470 16.36 -27.42 7.35
C ALA A 470 16.12 -28.19 6.04
N GLY A 471 14.86 -28.38 5.64
CA GLY A 471 14.45 -29.02 4.39
C GLY A 471 14.28 -28.06 3.21
N ILE A 472 14.30 -26.75 3.47
CA ILE A 472 14.28 -25.66 2.48
C ILE A 472 15.71 -25.49 1.94
#